data_AF-A0A5R8P6X0-F1
#
_entry.id   AF-A0A5R8P6X0-F1
#
_cell.length_a   1.000
_cell.length_b   1.000
_cell.length_c   1.000
_cell.angle_alpha   90.00
_cell.angle_beta   90.00
_cell.angle_gamma   90.00
#
_symmetry.space_group_name_H-M   'P 1'
#
loop_
_entity.id
_entity.type
_entity.pdbx_description
1 polymer ?
#
loop_
_entity_poly.entity_id
_entity_poly.type
_entity_poly.pdbx_seq_one_letter_code
_entity_poly.pdbx_strand_id
1 'polypeptide(L)'
;MPGQAPVPLTGDELREIADTECAEMLPDETVQAIAAELLAARAEIAALRSDLDAKGSDFDAACRHLGEARERIAELEADHARLVEDVASTVRRFSATLDERDALRARVAELEDQVAALADAEMERARLSLYARNARRTITTMWQSRRQWQNRAAELEAEHDLADRVTEALDRIEVNRALEAAQSYREVWSDEVAPGGRVCSICGQPVESEPCPKHAPAEDPQLCDCGTCQAIASARATSAMASDRETLADLIFWEFDRDKTEPDDIAAAILAAGWRPPAREITDPADLDALPVGSIVLADGQAWTLRWPGNGWTVCPSCEINYCTEDLIAYAESVTVVHVPTEEAGP
;
A
#
# COMPACT_ATOMS: atom_id res chain seq x y z
N MET A 1 -53.47 76.59 -53.65
CA MET A 1 -54.27 77.79 -53.99
C MET A 1 -54.45 78.58 -52.70
N PRO A 2 -53.63 79.62 -52.43
CA PRO A 2 -53.85 80.45 -51.25
C PRO A 2 -55.15 81.23 -51.46
N GLY A 3 -56.13 80.98 -50.60
CA GLY A 3 -57.43 81.64 -50.61
C GLY A 3 -57.24 83.14 -50.38
N GLN A 4 -57.43 83.89 -51.46
CA GLN A 4 -57.46 85.34 -51.45
C GLN A 4 -58.63 85.75 -50.55
N ALA A 5 -58.33 86.28 -49.36
CA ALA A 5 -59.37 86.80 -48.48
C ALA A 5 -60.15 87.88 -49.26
N PRO A 6 -61.49 87.79 -49.36
CA PRO A 6 -62.26 88.79 -50.06
C PRO A 6 -61.97 90.16 -49.44
N VAL A 7 -61.65 91.13 -50.29
CA VAL A 7 -61.38 92.52 -49.88
C VAL A 7 -62.62 93.02 -49.12
N PRO A 8 -62.49 93.52 -47.88
CA PRO A 8 -63.62 94.07 -47.16
C PRO A 8 -64.17 95.26 -47.94
N LEU A 9 -65.45 95.19 -48.30
CA LEU A 9 -66.16 96.29 -48.96
C LEU A 9 -65.98 97.56 -48.14
N THR A 10 -65.63 98.64 -48.82
CA THR A 10 -65.46 99.96 -48.21
C THR A 10 -66.81 100.50 -47.76
N GLY A 11 -66.81 101.39 -46.75
CA GLY A 11 -68.05 101.96 -46.19
C GLY A 11 -68.92 102.70 -47.21
N ASP A 12 -68.34 103.11 -48.35
CA ASP A 12 -69.06 103.74 -49.45
C ASP A 12 -69.70 102.70 -50.40
N GLU A 13 -69.05 101.57 -50.67
CA GLU A 13 -69.62 100.47 -51.47
C GLU A 13 -70.82 99.80 -50.78
N LEU A 14 -70.80 99.72 -49.45
CA LEU A 14 -71.95 99.24 -48.67
C LEU A 14 -73.13 100.22 -48.67
N ARG A 15 -72.85 101.53 -48.84
CA ARG A 15 -73.86 102.57 -48.89
C ARG A 15 -74.53 102.63 -50.27
N GLU A 16 -73.75 102.41 -51.35
CA GLU A 16 -74.27 102.35 -52.73
C GLU A 16 -75.18 101.13 -52.97
N ILE A 17 -74.89 99.98 -52.34
CA ILE A 17 -75.78 98.80 -52.39
C ILE A 17 -77.09 99.06 -51.62
N ALA A 18 -77.04 99.84 -50.53
CA ALA A 18 -78.22 100.17 -49.74
C ALA A 18 -79.17 101.17 -50.43
N ASP A 19 -78.65 102.02 -51.33
CA ASP A 19 -79.41 103.04 -52.05
C ASP A 19 -80.02 102.51 -53.38
N THR A 20 -79.82 101.24 -53.72
CA THR A 20 -80.43 100.65 -54.93
C THR A 20 -81.91 100.32 -54.67
N GLU A 21 -82.80 101.09 -55.30
CA GLU A 21 -84.28 101.14 -55.22
C GLU A 21 -85.02 99.84 -55.66
N CYS A 22 -84.57 98.67 -55.21
CA CYS A 22 -85.26 97.37 -55.33
C CYS A 22 -85.56 96.76 -53.94
N ALA A 23 -85.88 97.60 -52.97
CA ALA A 23 -86.40 97.16 -51.66
C ALA A 23 -87.92 96.90 -51.75
N GLU A 24 -88.32 95.81 -52.40
CA GLU A 24 -89.53 95.11 -51.95
C GLU A 24 -89.26 94.71 -50.50
N MET A 25 -89.83 95.46 -49.56
CA MET A 25 -89.72 95.17 -48.14
C MET A 25 -90.20 93.75 -47.88
N LEU A 26 -89.27 92.83 -47.64
CA LEU A 26 -89.57 91.54 -47.04
C LEU A 26 -90.47 91.80 -45.81
N PRO A 27 -91.59 91.07 -45.65
CA PRO A 27 -92.46 91.27 -44.51
C PRO A 27 -91.63 91.10 -43.23
N ASP A 28 -91.90 91.95 -42.24
CA ASP A 28 -91.12 92.07 -40.99
C ASP A 28 -90.91 90.70 -40.31
N GLU A 29 -91.88 89.79 -40.44
CA GLU A 29 -91.79 88.39 -39.98
C GLU A 29 -90.67 87.58 -40.64
N THR A 30 -90.40 87.76 -41.94
CA THR A 30 -89.30 87.08 -42.65
C THR A 30 -87.95 87.62 -42.21
N VAL A 31 -87.84 88.93 -42.00
CA VAL A 31 -86.61 89.56 -41.48
C VAL A 31 -86.32 89.08 -40.05
N GLN A 32 -87.35 88.99 -39.21
CA GLN A 32 -87.25 88.46 -37.84
C GLN A 32 -86.86 86.98 -37.82
N ALA A 33 -87.39 86.15 -38.73
CA ALA A 33 -87.03 84.74 -38.84
C ALA A 33 -85.56 84.55 -39.25
N ILE A 34 -85.10 85.30 -40.26
CA ILE A 34 -83.69 85.28 -40.69
C ILE A 34 -82.76 85.75 -39.56
N ALA A 35 -83.16 86.79 -38.82
CA ALA A 35 -82.39 87.26 -37.66
C ALA A 35 -82.30 86.19 -36.55
N ALA A 36 -83.38 85.45 -36.28
CA ALA A 36 -83.39 84.36 -35.32
C ALA A 36 -82.50 83.19 -35.76
N GLU A 37 -82.53 82.80 -37.04
CA GLU A 37 -81.67 81.76 -37.60
C GLU A 37 -80.19 82.18 -37.56
N LEU A 38 -79.86 83.42 -37.90
CA LEU A 38 -78.49 83.94 -37.81
C LEU A 38 -77.98 83.95 -36.36
N LEU A 39 -78.83 84.29 -35.39
CA LEU A 39 -78.47 84.23 -33.98
C LEU A 39 -78.25 82.78 -33.52
N ALA A 40 -79.11 81.84 -33.94
CA ALA A 40 -78.96 80.41 -33.66
C ALA A 40 -77.68 79.85 -34.27
N ALA A 41 -77.41 80.13 -35.55
CA ALA A 41 -76.19 79.74 -36.24
C ALA A 41 -74.95 80.34 -35.56
N ARG A 42 -75.02 81.60 -35.09
CA ARG A 42 -73.92 82.23 -34.34
C ARG A 42 -73.67 81.53 -33.00
N ALA A 43 -74.72 81.11 -32.31
CA ALA A 43 -74.61 80.35 -31.06
C ALA A 43 -74.00 78.95 -31.31
N GLU A 44 -74.42 78.28 -32.38
CA GLU A 44 -73.85 76.99 -32.80
C GLU A 44 -72.36 77.12 -33.16
N ILE A 45 -71.99 78.14 -33.95
CA ILE A 45 -70.58 78.43 -34.27
C ILE A 45 -69.76 78.68 -32.99
N ALA A 46 -70.31 79.40 -32.00
CA ALA A 46 -69.63 79.63 -30.73
C ALA A 46 -69.43 78.32 -29.94
N ALA A 47 -70.43 77.43 -29.92
CA ALA A 47 -70.33 76.11 -29.28
C ALA A 47 -69.30 75.21 -29.97
N LEU A 48 -69.31 75.15 -31.31
CA LEU A 48 -68.33 74.37 -32.08
C LEU A 48 -66.91 74.89 -31.91
N ARG A 49 -66.71 76.21 -31.80
CA ARG A 49 -65.40 76.79 -31.47
C ARG A 49 -64.94 76.36 -30.08
N SER A 50 -65.82 76.40 -29.09
CA SER A 50 -65.49 75.94 -27.74
C SER A 50 -65.14 74.44 -27.69
N ASP A 51 -65.85 73.59 -28.45
CA ASP A 51 -65.53 72.16 -28.55
C ASP A 51 -64.19 71.92 -29.27
N LEU A 52 -63.89 72.71 -30.32
CA LEU A 52 -62.61 72.64 -31.01
C LEU A 52 -61.46 73.05 -30.10
N ASP A 53 -61.62 74.12 -29.31
CA ASP A 53 -60.62 74.58 -28.35
C ASP A 53 -60.37 73.51 -27.25
N ALA A 54 -61.44 72.86 -26.76
CA ALA A 54 -61.34 71.76 -25.80
C ALA A 54 -60.57 70.57 -26.39
N LYS A 55 -60.92 70.13 -27.61
CA LYS A 55 -60.20 69.06 -28.32
C LYS A 55 -58.75 69.43 -28.62
N GLY A 56 -58.48 70.70 -28.91
CA GLY A 56 -57.11 71.21 -29.06
C GLY A 56 -56.30 71.05 -27.78
N SER A 57 -56.87 71.45 -26.63
CA SER A 57 -56.25 71.25 -25.32
C SER A 57 -56.01 69.78 -24.98
N ASP A 58 -56.98 68.90 -25.28
CA ASP A 58 -56.84 67.45 -25.07
C ASP A 58 -55.73 66.86 -25.96
N PHE A 59 -55.65 67.29 -27.22
CA PHE A 59 -54.59 66.90 -28.14
C PHE A 59 -53.21 67.35 -27.63
N ASP A 60 -53.08 68.59 -27.15
CA ASP A 60 -51.84 69.11 -26.58
C ASP A 60 -51.43 68.35 -25.31
N ALA A 61 -52.38 67.95 -24.47
CA ALA A 61 -52.13 67.09 -23.31
C ALA A 61 -51.63 65.69 -23.74
N ALA A 62 -52.27 65.08 -24.74
CA ALA A 62 -51.84 63.80 -25.30
C ALA A 62 -50.43 63.88 -25.91
N CYS A 63 -50.10 64.97 -26.61
CA CYS A 63 -48.76 65.21 -27.15
C CYS A 63 -47.70 65.31 -26.05
N ARG A 64 -48.01 65.98 -24.93
CA ARG A 64 -47.09 66.03 -23.77
C ARG A 64 -46.85 64.65 -23.17
N HIS A 65 -47.91 63.87 -22.94
CA HIS A 65 -47.77 62.50 -22.42
C HIS A 65 -47.00 61.58 -23.36
N LEU A 66 -47.20 61.71 -24.67
CA LEU A 66 -46.39 60.98 -25.66
C LEU A 66 -44.92 61.40 -25.62
N GLY A 67 -44.62 62.67 -25.37
CA GLY A 67 -43.27 63.17 -25.14
C GLY A 67 -42.63 62.53 -23.90
N GLU A 68 -43.31 62.61 -22.76
CA GLU A 68 -42.87 62.01 -21.49
C GLU A 68 -42.64 60.50 -21.60
N ALA A 69 -43.55 59.78 -22.28
CA ALA A 69 -43.42 58.35 -22.51
C ALA A 69 -42.19 58.01 -23.38
N ARG A 70 -41.90 58.81 -24.40
CA ARG A 70 -40.71 58.63 -25.25
C ARG A 70 -39.42 58.88 -24.49
N GLU A 71 -39.37 59.91 -23.66
CA GLU A 71 -38.23 60.16 -22.77
C GLU A 71 -38.02 58.99 -21.81
N ARG A 72 -39.09 58.46 -21.23
CA ARG A 72 -39.00 57.30 -20.33
C ARG A 72 -38.52 56.03 -21.03
N ILE A 73 -38.94 55.80 -22.27
CA ILE A 73 -38.44 54.69 -23.09
C ILE A 73 -36.94 54.86 -23.35
N ALA A 74 -36.49 56.06 -23.73
CA ALA A 74 -35.08 56.33 -23.97
C ALA A 74 -34.21 56.11 -22.71
N GLU A 75 -34.71 56.48 -21.53
CA GLU A 75 -34.05 56.19 -20.25
C GLU A 75 -33.93 54.67 -20.00
N LEU A 76 -35.02 53.93 -20.18
CA LEU A 76 -35.04 52.48 -19.99
C LEU A 76 -34.13 51.75 -20.97
N GLU A 77 -34.05 52.21 -22.23
CA GLU A 77 -33.12 51.67 -23.23
C GLU A 77 -31.67 51.92 -22.84
N ALA A 78 -31.36 53.11 -22.30
CA ALA A 78 -30.01 53.43 -21.81
C ALA A 78 -29.62 52.57 -20.59
N ASP A 79 -30.54 52.36 -19.65
CA ASP A 79 -30.30 51.49 -18.49
C ASP A 79 -30.20 50.02 -18.89
N HIS A 80 -31.01 49.57 -19.85
CA HIS A 80 -30.89 48.23 -20.41
C HIS A 80 -29.51 48.02 -21.05
N ALA A 81 -29.02 48.97 -21.84
CA ALA A 81 -27.69 48.90 -22.45
C ALA A 81 -26.57 48.80 -21.39
N ARG A 82 -26.67 49.53 -20.27
CA ARG A 82 -25.73 49.43 -19.15
C ARG A 82 -25.77 48.05 -18.50
N LEU A 83 -26.96 47.54 -18.20
CA LEU A 83 -27.12 46.21 -17.60
C LEU A 83 -26.57 45.10 -18.50
N VAL A 84 -26.78 45.20 -19.82
CA VAL A 84 -26.22 44.24 -20.79
C VAL A 84 -24.69 44.24 -20.74
N GLU A 85 -24.05 45.42 -20.69
CA GLU A 85 -22.59 45.51 -20.58
C GLU A 85 -22.08 44.97 -19.23
N ASP A 86 -22.77 45.27 -18.12
CA ASP A 86 -22.42 44.76 -16.80
C ASP A 86 -22.50 43.22 -16.73
N VAL A 87 -23.55 42.65 -17.31
CA VAL A 87 -23.70 41.19 -17.45
C VAL A 87 -22.59 40.64 -18.32
N ALA A 88 -22.30 41.24 -19.48
CA ALA A 88 -21.21 40.81 -20.35
C ALA A 88 -19.83 40.88 -19.66
N SER A 89 -19.58 41.92 -18.84
CA SER A 89 -18.37 42.03 -18.02
C SER A 89 -18.27 40.90 -16.98
N THR A 90 -19.40 40.55 -16.38
CA THR A 90 -19.50 39.51 -15.34
C THR A 90 -19.30 38.14 -15.95
N VAL A 91 -19.92 37.86 -17.10
CA VAL A 91 -19.72 36.62 -17.87
C VAL A 91 -18.25 36.46 -18.29
N ARG A 92 -17.59 37.53 -18.76
CA ARG A 92 -16.15 37.49 -19.07
C ARG A 92 -15.30 37.16 -17.85
N ARG A 93 -15.60 37.75 -16.69
CA ARG A 93 -14.91 37.42 -15.43
C ARG A 93 -15.13 35.96 -15.01
N PHE A 94 -16.36 35.46 -15.08
CA PHE A 94 -16.63 34.05 -14.78
C PHE A 94 -15.91 33.09 -15.74
N SER A 95 -15.89 33.40 -17.04
CA SER A 95 -15.12 32.60 -18.01
C SER A 95 -13.65 32.52 -17.63
N ALA A 96 -13.02 33.67 -17.31
CA ALA A 96 -11.62 33.69 -16.89
C ALA A 96 -11.36 32.85 -15.62
N THR A 97 -12.28 32.89 -14.64
CA THR A 97 -12.15 32.05 -13.43
C THR A 97 -12.33 30.56 -13.72
N LEU A 98 -13.16 30.20 -14.71
CA LEU A 98 -13.30 28.81 -15.14
C LEU A 98 -12.04 28.32 -15.86
N ASP A 99 -11.45 29.16 -16.71
CA ASP A 99 -10.17 28.87 -17.37
C ASP A 99 -9.04 28.68 -16.34
N GLU A 100 -9.00 29.53 -15.31
CA GLU A 100 -8.04 29.39 -14.19
C GLU A 100 -8.27 28.09 -13.40
N ARG A 101 -9.53 27.75 -13.10
CA ARG A 101 -9.87 26.48 -12.45
C ARG A 101 -9.39 25.28 -13.27
N ASP A 102 -9.59 25.31 -14.58
CA ASP A 102 -9.21 24.21 -15.46
C ASP A 102 -7.68 24.10 -15.60
N ALA A 103 -6.96 25.23 -15.61
CA ALA A 103 -5.51 25.25 -15.52
C ALA A 103 -4.99 24.68 -14.18
N LEU A 104 -5.63 25.02 -13.06
CA LEU A 104 -5.29 24.46 -11.75
C LEU A 104 -5.55 22.95 -11.68
N ARG A 105 -6.65 22.46 -12.27
CA ARG A 105 -6.92 21.02 -12.36
C ARG A 105 -5.87 20.28 -13.18
N ALA A 106 -5.43 20.85 -14.30
CA ALA A 106 -4.34 20.28 -15.07
C ALA A 106 -3.03 20.22 -14.27
N ARG A 107 -2.74 21.27 -13.47
CA ARG A 107 -1.57 21.29 -12.59
C ARG A 107 -1.64 20.25 -11.47
N VAL A 108 -2.83 20.00 -10.91
CA VAL A 108 -3.02 18.95 -9.91
C VAL A 108 -2.74 17.58 -10.52
N ALA A 109 -3.28 17.28 -11.71
CA ALA A 109 -3.01 16.02 -12.40
C ALA A 109 -1.49 15.81 -12.66
N GLU A 110 -0.78 16.85 -13.08
CA GLU A 110 0.68 16.79 -13.26
C GLU A 110 1.42 16.50 -11.94
N LEU A 111 0.97 17.08 -10.83
CA LEU A 111 1.57 16.82 -9.51
C LEU A 111 1.27 15.40 -9.02
N GLU A 112 0.08 14.87 -9.29
CA GLU A 112 -0.28 13.48 -8.99
C GLU A 112 0.63 12.51 -9.76
N ASP A 113 0.89 12.76 -11.05
CA ASP A 113 1.84 11.97 -11.85
C ASP A 113 3.27 12.05 -11.29
N GLN A 114 3.72 13.24 -10.86
CA GLN A 114 5.04 13.41 -10.22
C GLN A 114 5.15 12.65 -8.90
N VAL A 115 4.10 12.64 -8.08
CA VAL A 115 4.07 11.90 -6.82
C VAL A 115 4.12 10.40 -7.09
N ALA A 116 3.39 9.90 -8.08
CA ALA A 116 3.46 8.49 -8.48
C ALA A 116 4.89 8.09 -8.93
N ALA A 117 5.52 8.91 -9.77
CA ALA A 117 6.89 8.66 -10.21
C ALA A 117 7.92 8.68 -9.06
N LEU A 118 7.73 9.55 -8.06
CA LEU A 118 8.57 9.57 -6.87
C LEU A 118 8.37 8.33 -6.00
N ALA A 119 7.13 7.86 -5.84
CA ALA A 119 6.84 6.64 -5.10
C ALA A 119 7.51 5.42 -5.75
N ASP A 120 7.45 5.29 -7.08
CA ASP A 120 8.13 4.22 -7.83
C ASP A 120 9.65 4.28 -7.64
N ALA A 121 10.23 5.49 -7.67
CA ALA A 121 11.66 5.69 -7.43
C ALA A 121 12.09 5.31 -6.00
N GLU A 122 11.27 5.62 -4.99
CA GLU A 122 11.51 5.21 -3.61
C GLU A 122 11.40 3.70 -3.42
N MET A 123 10.41 3.06 -4.06
CA MET A 123 10.28 1.60 -4.07
C MET A 123 11.52 0.93 -4.68
N GLU A 124 12.01 1.43 -5.82
CA GLU A 124 13.22 0.89 -6.45
C GLU A 124 14.46 1.11 -5.57
N ARG A 125 14.57 2.28 -4.91
CA ARG A 125 15.66 2.54 -3.96
C ARG A 125 15.62 1.58 -2.77
N ALA A 126 14.43 1.28 -2.24
CA ALA A 126 14.26 0.32 -1.16
C ALA A 126 14.67 -1.10 -1.61
N ARG A 127 14.27 -1.50 -2.83
CA ARG A 127 14.65 -2.77 -3.45
C ARG A 127 16.17 -2.91 -3.59
N LEU A 128 16.83 -1.90 -4.14
CA LEU A 128 18.29 -1.88 -4.30
C LEU A 128 19.02 -1.89 -2.95
N SER A 129 18.48 -1.21 -1.93
CA SER A 129 19.02 -1.25 -0.56
C SER A 129 18.97 -2.66 0.04
N LEU A 130 17.86 -3.39 -0.18
CA LEU A 130 17.75 -4.78 0.24
C LEU A 130 18.77 -5.67 -0.46
N TYR A 131 18.91 -5.55 -1.79
CA TYR A 131 19.93 -6.28 -2.55
C TYR A 131 21.34 -5.98 -2.04
N ALA A 132 21.67 -4.72 -1.77
CA ALA A 132 22.97 -4.33 -1.25
C ALA A 132 23.24 -4.89 0.16
N ARG A 133 22.22 -5.08 1.00
CA ARG A 133 22.35 -5.75 2.31
C ARG A 133 22.56 -7.24 2.15
N ASN A 134 21.77 -7.90 1.29
CA ASN A 134 21.90 -9.33 1.02
C ASN A 134 23.28 -9.65 0.42
N ALA A 135 23.75 -8.86 -0.55
CA ALA A 135 25.08 -9.01 -1.13
C ALA A 135 26.19 -8.89 -0.06
N ARG A 136 26.10 -7.90 0.84
CA ARG A 136 27.04 -7.75 1.95
C ARG A 136 27.04 -8.96 2.91
N ARG A 137 25.86 -9.51 3.23
CA ARG A 137 25.74 -10.71 4.04
C ARG A 137 26.40 -11.91 3.37
N THR A 138 26.12 -12.14 2.08
CA THR A 138 26.71 -13.23 1.29
C THR A 138 28.23 -13.11 1.19
N ILE A 139 28.76 -11.91 0.96
CA ILE A 139 30.21 -11.70 0.92
C ILE A 139 30.83 -12.00 2.30
N THR A 140 30.17 -11.60 3.38
CA THR A 140 30.63 -11.87 4.76
C THR A 140 30.67 -13.36 5.06
N THR A 141 29.62 -14.11 4.70
CA THR A 141 29.56 -15.56 4.92
C THR A 141 30.60 -16.30 4.07
N MET A 142 30.80 -15.90 2.81
CA MET A 142 31.89 -16.44 1.97
C MET A 142 33.27 -16.20 2.58
N TRP A 143 33.51 -15.00 3.13
CA TRP A 143 34.77 -14.67 3.81
C TRP A 143 34.99 -15.52 5.08
N GLN A 144 33.95 -15.70 5.88
CA GLN A 144 34.01 -16.54 7.08
C GLN A 144 34.28 -18.00 6.72
N SER A 145 33.58 -18.54 5.72
CA SER A 145 33.81 -19.89 5.22
C SER A 145 35.24 -20.07 4.71
N ARG A 146 35.75 -19.14 3.89
CA ARG A 146 37.14 -19.15 3.43
C ARG A 146 38.13 -19.16 4.61
N ARG A 147 37.89 -18.35 5.63
CA ARG A 147 38.74 -18.29 6.83
C ARG A 147 38.71 -19.60 7.62
N GLN A 148 37.54 -20.23 7.75
CA GLN A 148 37.41 -21.56 8.37
C GLN A 148 38.23 -22.61 7.62
N TRP A 149 38.14 -22.64 6.29
CA TRP A 149 38.95 -23.54 5.46
C TRP A 149 40.45 -23.29 5.60
N GLN A 150 40.87 -22.02 5.65
CA GLN A 150 42.27 -21.67 5.90
C GLN A 150 42.76 -22.12 7.28
N ASN A 151 41.95 -21.94 8.32
CA ASN A 151 42.28 -22.43 9.66
C ASN A 151 42.39 -23.95 9.69
N ARG A 152 41.45 -24.68 9.05
CA ARG A 152 41.48 -26.14 9.01
C ARG A 152 42.67 -26.67 8.21
N ALA A 153 43.05 -26.00 7.12
CA ALA A 153 44.26 -26.34 6.38
C ALA A 153 45.51 -26.21 7.27
N ALA A 154 45.64 -25.11 8.02
CA ALA A 154 46.75 -24.91 8.95
C ALA A 154 46.77 -25.94 10.10
N GLU A 155 45.61 -26.34 10.62
CA GLU A 155 45.49 -27.42 11.61
C GLU A 155 45.97 -28.76 11.03
N LEU A 156 45.54 -29.11 9.81
CA LEU A 156 45.96 -30.34 9.13
C LEU A 156 47.47 -30.36 8.84
N GLU A 157 48.06 -29.22 8.45
CA GLU A 157 49.51 -29.09 8.31
C GLU A 157 50.23 -29.33 9.65
N ALA A 158 49.72 -28.78 10.75
CA ALA A 158 50.29 -29.01 12.08
C ALA A 158 50.12 -30.46 12.57
N GLU A 159 49.00 -31.11 12.25
CA GLU A 159 48.76 -32.54 12.49
C GLU A 159 49.77 -33.41 11.70
N HIS A 160 50.02 -33.07 10.44
CA HIS A 160 51.02 -33.75 9.60
C HIS A 160 52.44 -33.60 10.17
N ASP A 161 52.85 -32.38 10.53
CA ASP A 161 54.15 -32.13 11.18
C ASP A 161 54.31 -32.89 12.50
N LEU A 162 53.22 -33.07 13.26
CA LEU A 162 53.23 -33.89 14.46
C LEU A 162 53.41 -35.37 14.12
N ALA A 163 52.72 -35.89 13.10
CA ALA A 163 52.85 -37.26 12.64
C ALA A 163 54.27 -37.57 12.15
N ASP A 164 54.89 -36.64 11.41
CA ASP A 164 56.29 -36.76 10.97
C ASP A 164 57.25 -36.83 12.17
N ARG A 165 57.06 -35.96 13.17
CA ARG A 165 57.86 -35.99 14.42
C ARG A 165 57.69 -37.28 15.22
N VAL A 166 56.46 -37.81 15.28
CA VAL A 166 56.18 -39.09 15.94
C VAL A 166 56.87 -40.24 15.19
N THR A 167 56.81 -40.24 13.86
CA THR A 167 57.48 -41.24 13.02
C THR A 167 58.99 -41.20 13.23
N GLU A 168 59.60 -40.01 13.20
CA GLU A 168 61.03 -39.84 13.50
C GLU A 168 61.39 -40.30 14.93
N ALA A 169 60.50 -40.08 15.90
CA ALA A 169 60.69 -40.57 17.27
C ALA A 169 60.61 -42.10 17.36
N LEU A 170 59.68 -42.73 16.65
CA LEU A 170 59.56 -44.20 16.56
C LEU A 170 60.79 -44.82 15.89
N ASP A 171 61.25 -44.24 14.77
CA ASP A 171 62.48 -44.67 14.09
C ASP A 171 63.68 -44.59 15.04
N ARG A 172 63.80 -43.50 15.81
CA ARG A 172 64.84 -43.39 16.86
C ARG A 172 64.73 -44.48 17.92
N ILE A 173 63.52 -44.80 18.38
CA ILE A 173 63.29 -45.88 19.35
C ILE A 173 63.67 -47.23 18.74
N GLU A 174 63.32 -47.49 17.48
CA GLU A 174 63.66 -48.72 16.79
C GLU A 174 65.17 -48.87 16.60
N VAL A 175 65.86 -47.79 16.19
CA VAL A 175 67.32 -47.76 16.13
C VAL A 175 67.94 -48.02 17.51
N ASN A 176 67.42 -47.40 18.57
CA ASN A 176 67.88 -47.64 19.93
C ASN A 176 67.62 -49.09 20.37
N ARG A 177 66.46 -49.67 20.08
CA ARG A 177 66.16 -51.08 20.34
C ARG A 177 67.07 -52.01 19.56
N ALA A 178 67.36 -51.70 18.31
CA ALA A 178 68.31 -52.47 17.51
C ALA A 178 69.73 -52.37 18.09
N LEU A 179 70.15 -51.20 18.58
CA LEU A 179 71.41 -51.02 19.30
C LEU A 179 71.44 -51.77 20.63
N GLU A 180 70.37 -51.74 21.42
CA GLU A 180 70.22 -52.49 22.67
C GLU A 180 70.17 -54.01 22.44
N ALA A 181 69.52 -54.47 21.37
CA ALA A 181 69.51 -55.89 20.97
C ALA A 181 70.87 -56.33 20.41
N ALA A 182 71.57 -55.43 19.70
CA ALA A 182 72.94 -55.64 19.23
C ALA A 182 73.97 -55.55 20.37
N GLN A 183 73.62 -54.94 21.52
CA GLN A 183 74.26 -55.21 22.81
C GLN A 183 73.85 -56.61 23.30
N SER A 184 74.10 -57.60 22.43
CA SER A 184 74.01 -59.01 22.77
C SER A 184 74.95 -59.27 23.95
N TYR A 185 74.36 -59.81 25.01
CA TYR A 185 75.05 -60.53 26.07
C TYR A 185 76.35 -59.85 26.56
N ARG A 186 76.23 -58.91 27.51
CA ARG A 186 77.33 -58.65 28.45
C ARG A 186 77.48 -59.88 29.34
N GLU A 187 78.09 -60.90 28.78
CA GLU A 187 78.71 -61.98 29.53
C GLU A 187 79.99 -61.38 30.08
N VAL A 188 79.95 -61.06 31.36
CA VAL A 188 81.17 -60.70 32.07
C VAL A 188 81.69 -62.01 32.62
N TRP A 189 82.93 -62.34 32.29
CA TRP A 189 83.62 -63.46 32.89
C TRP A 189 83.75 -63.18 34.39
N SER A 190 83.25 -64.08 35.23
CA SER A 190 83.36 -63.95 36.70
C SER A 190 84.15 -65.12 37.26
N ASP A 191 85.16 -64.80 38.06
CA ASP A 191 85.98 -65.78 38.77
C ASP A 191 85.29 -66.32 40.04
N GLU A 192 84.13 -65.77 40.41
CA GLU A 192 83.37 -66.15 41.61
C GLU A 192 82.55 -67.45 41.43
N VAL A 193 82.41 -67.95 40.20
CA VAL A 193 81.70 -69.20 39.88
C VAL A 193 82.70 -70.23 39.38
N ALA A 194 83.13 -71.17 40.23
CA ALA A 194 84.11 -72.19 39.84
C ALA A 194 83.53 -73.18 38.80
N PRO A 195 84.23 -73.48 37.69
CA PRO A 195 85.66 -73.28 37.41
C PRO A 195 86.01 -72.02 36.58
N GLY A 196 85.18 -70.97 36.65
CA GLY A 196 85.23 -69.78 35.80
C GLY A 196 84.22 -69.93 34.68
N GLY A 197 83.16 -69.11 34.69
CA GLY A 197 82.04 -69.23 33.78
C GLY A 197 81.53 -67.87 33.30
N ARG A 198 80.91 -67.85 32.12
CA ARG A 198 80.20 -66.67 31.63
C ARG A 198 78.91 -66.51 32.44
N VAL A 199 78.76 -65.36 33.10
CA VAL A 199 77.56 -65.01 33.86
C VAL A 199 76.88 -63.79 33.24
N CYS A 200 75.56 -63.73 33.33
CA CYS A 200 74.80 -62.56 32.91
C CYS A 200 75.20 -61.33 33.76
N SER A 201 75.70 -60.27 33.13
CA SER A 201 76.14 -59.04 33.83
C SER A 201 75.07 -58.32 34.66
N ILE A 202 73.79 -58.64 34.49
CA ILE A 202 72.69 -57.99 35.23
C ILE A 202 72.32 -58.79 36.49
N CYS A 203 72.34 -60.13 36.44
CA CYS A 203 71.89 -60.97 37.56
C CYS A 203 72.95 -61.91 38.13
N GLY A 204 74.14 -61.97 37.52
CA GLY A 204 75.26 -62.81 37.95
C GLY A 204 75.04 -64.32 37.78
N GLN A 205 73.97 -64.75 37.12
CA GLN A 205 73.67 -66.17 36.93
C GLN A 205 74.45 -66.78 35.76
N PRO A 206 74.90 -68.05 35.87
CA PRO A 206 75.58 -68.76 34.78
C PRO A 206 74.67 -68.89 33.55
N VAL A 207 75.23 -68.67 32.36
CA VAL A 207 74.46 -68.61 31.10
C VAL A 207 73.92 -69.99 30.65
N GLU A 208 74.33 -71.08 31.29
CA GLU A 208 73.90 -72.45 30.93
C GLU A 208 72.52 -72.87 31.48
N SER A 209 71.84 -72.03 32.26
CA SER A 209 70.46 -72.30 32.72
C SER A 209 69.43 -71.62 31.83
N GLU A 210 68.38 -72.36 31.46
CA GLU A 210 67.17 -71.92 30.75
C GLU A 210 66.67 -70.50 31.13
N PRO A 211 66.00 -69.78 30.21
CA PRO A 211 65.79 -68.35 30.33
C PRO A 211 65.05 -67.96 31.62
N CYS A 212 65.63 -67.00 32.34
CA CYS A 212 65.12 -66.43 33.58
C CYS A 212 63.65 -65.94 33.43
N PRO A 213 62.72 -66.36 34.32
CA PRO A 213 61.29 -66.04 34.24
C PRO A 213 60.92 -64.55 34.47
N LYS A 214 61.88 -63.65 34.69
CA LYS A 214 61.63 -62.20 34.81
C LYS A 214 61.40 -61.47 33.48
N HIS A 215 61.35 -62.15 32.33
CA HIS A 215 61.20 -61.53 31.01
C HIS A 215 60.02 -62.06 30.18
N ALA A 216 58.90 -62.45 30.81
CA ALA A 216 57.65 -62.67 30.09
C ALA A 216 56.80 -61.38 30.16
N PRO A 217 56.40 -60.76 29.02
CA PRO A 217 55.45 -59.66 29.05
C PRO A 217 54.04 -60.21 29.32
N ALA A 218 53.41 -59.71 30.38
CA ALA A 218 52.04 -60.06 30.72
C ALA A 218 51.05 -59.33 29.78
N GLU A 219 50.14 -60.10 29.20
CA GLU A 219 48.99 -59.62 28.44
C GLU A 219 47.96 -58.94 29.35
N ASP A 220 47.36 -57.89 28.80
CA ASP A 220 46.25 -57.09 29.30
C ASP A 220 44.96 -57.91 29.51
N PRO A 221 44.07 -57.52 30.44
CA PRO A 221 42.67 -57.43 30.00
C PRO A 221 41.83 -56.28 30.60
N GLN A 222 41.18 -55.59 29.68
CA GLN A 222 39.74 -55.25 29.67
C GLN A 222 39.16 -54.35 30.79
N LEU A 223 38.94 -53.09 30.41
CA LEU A 223 37.75 -52.33 30.83
C LEU A 223 37.11 -51.68 29.60
N CYS A 224 35.93 -52.16 29.22
CA CYS A 224 35.06 -51.54 28.22
C CYS A 224 34.10 -50.59 28.91
N ASP A 225 34.39 -49.30 28.83
CA ASP A 225 33.51 -48.18 29.13
C ASP A 225 33.11 -47.48 27.80
N CYS A 226 32.77 -48.28 26.79
CA CYS A 226 32.63 -47.76 25.44
C CYS A 226 31.34 -46.95 25.27
N GLY A 227 31.47 -45.75 24.72
CA GLY A 227 30.39 -44.85 24.32
C GLY A 227 29.40 -45.42 23.31
N THR A 228 29.48 -46.72 22.97
CA THR A 228 28.49 -47.45 22.17
C THR A 228 27.12 -47.49 22.86
N CYS A 229 27.07 -47.55 24.20
CA CYS A 229 25.80 -47.46 24.94
C CYS A 229 25.20 -46.04 24.96
N GLN A 230 26.04 -45.00 24.89
CA GLN A 230 25.61 -43.59 24.81
C GLN A 230 25.17 -43.20 23.39
N ALA A 231 25.74 -43.84 22.37
CA ALA A 231 25.33 -43.70 20.97
C ALA A 231 23.93 -44.26 20.70
N ILE A 232 23.54 -45.38 21.33
CA ILE A 232 22.21 -45.99 21.16
C ILE A 232 21.10 -45.16 21.82
N ALA A 233 21.38 -44.50 22.96
CA ALA A 233 20.45 -43.56 23.58
C ALA A 233 20.30 -42.26 22.77
N SER A 234 21.40 -41.77 22.19
CA SER A 234 21.39 -40.59 21.32
C SER A 234 20.64 -40.86 20.01
N ALA A 235 20.83 -42.04 19.39
CA ALA A 235 20.12 -42.43 18.17
C ALA A 235 18.58 -42.55 18.35
N ARG A 236 18.11 -42.92 19.55
CA ARG A 236 16.67 -42.95 19.87
C ARG A 236 16.06 -41.55 20.05
N ALA A 237 16.85 -40.57 20.52
CA ALA A 237 16.41 -39.18 20.60
C ALA A 237 16.34 -38.51 19.22
N THR A 238 17.28 -38.82 18.32
CA THR A 238 17.26 -38.33 16.93
C THR A 238 16.08 -38.88 16.13
N SER A 239 15.67 -40.13 16.37
CA SER A 239 14.55 -40.75 15.67
C SER A 239 13.18 -40.15 16.03
N ALA A 240 13.03 -39.56 17.21
CA ALA A 240 11.80 -38.87 17.61
C ALA A 240 11.73 -37.43 17.03
N MET A 241 12.85 -36.71 16.99
CA MET A 241 12.91 -35.39 16.35
C MET A 241 12.79 -35.45 14.82
N ALA A 242 13.18 -36.57 14.21
CA ALA A 242 12.97 -36.81 12.78
C ALA A 242 11.47 -36.87 12.42
N SER A 243 10.64 -37.52 13.26
CA SER A 243 9.18 -37.61 13.07
C SER A 243 8.49 -36.23 13.08
N ASP A 244 8.87 -35.36 14.01
CA ASP A 244 8.29 -34.01 14.12
C ASP A 244 8.80 -33.08 13.00
N ARG A 245 10.06 -33.25 12.57
CA ARG A 245 10.64 -32.51 11.45
C ARG A 245 10.01 -32.89 10.13
N GLU A 246 9.85 -34.18 9.84
CA GLU A 246 9.22 -34.69 8.62
C GLU A 246 7.76 -34.25 8.54
N THR A 247 7.01 -34.36 9.64
CA THR A 247 5.61 -33.91 9.71
C THR A 247 5.48 -32.41 9.43
N LEU A 248 6.38 -31.59 10.00
CA LEU A 248 6.37 -30.15 9.79
C LEU A 248 6.86 -29.77 8.37
N ALA A 249 7.84 -30.50 7.83
CA ALA A 249 8.32 -30.32 6.47
C ALA A 249 7.23 -30.63 5.43
N ASP A 250 6.44 -31.69 5.65
CA ASP A 250 5.28 -32.04 4.80
C ASP A 250 4.21 -30.94 4.83
N LEU A 251 3.90 -30.37 6.01
CA LEU A 251 2.98 -29.24 6.13
C LEU A 251 3.48 -27.98 5.41
N ILE A 252 4.78 -27.70 5.48
CA ILE A 252 5.39 -26.53 4.80
C ILE A 252 5.44 -26.75 3.29
N PHE A 253 5.71 -27.97 2.84
CA PHE A 253 5.82 -28.32 1.42
C PHE A 253 4.52 -28.05 0.65
N TRP A 254 3.36 -28.34 1.25
CA TRP A 254 2.06 -28.14 0.61
C TRP A 254 1.70 -26.65 0.39
N GLU A 255 2.18 -25.75 1.23
CA GLU A 255 1.78 -24.33 1.19
C GLU A 255 2.79 -23.43 0.45
N PHE A 256 4.03 -23.89 0.26
CA PHE A 256 5.14 -23.11 -0.31
C PHE A 256 5.68 -23.68 -1.64
N ASP A 257 4.83 -24.00 -2.61
CA ASP A 257 5.26 -24.43 -3.97
C ASP A 257 5.80 -23.28 -4.86
N ARG A 258 6.39 -22.22 -4.27
CA ARG A 258 6.81 -21.03 -5.05
C ARG A 258 8.21 -20.49 -4.82
N ASP A 259 8.93 -20.92 -3.79
CA ASP A 259 10.32 -20.48 -3.59
C ASP A 259 11.24 -21.65 -3.23
N LYS A 260 12.44 -21.66 -3.81
CA LYS A 260 13.44 -22.74 -3.79
C LYS A 260 14.06 -23.05 -2.41
N THR A 261 13.36 -22.81 -1.32
CA THR A 261 13.85 -23.09 0.03
C THR A 261 13.39 -24.50 0.39
N GLU A 262 14.32 -25.39 0.73
CA GLU A 262 13.99 -26.76 1.11
C GLU A 262 13.15 -26.74 2.41
N PRO A 263 11.91 -27.28 2.41
CA PRO A 263 10.98 -27.25 3.55
C PRO A 263 11.60 -27.76 4.86
N ASP A 264 12.55 -28.68 4.75
CA ASP A 264 13.33 -29.25 5.84
C ASP A 264 14.11 -28.21 6.67
N ASP A 265 14.66 -27.19 6.02
CA ASP A 265 15.44 -26.14 6.69
C ASP A 265 14.52 -25.19 7.46
N ILE A 266 13.33 -24.93 6.92
CA ILE A 266 12.30 -24.11 7.56
C ILE A 266 11.73 -24.86 8.77
N ALA A 267 11.42 -26.16 8.62
CA ALA A 267 10.95 -27.01 9.70
C ALA A 267 11.97 -27.07 10.85
N ALA A 268 13.26 -27.24 10.53
CA ALA A 268 14.33 -27.24 11.53
C ALA A 268 14.45 -25.89 12.25
N ALA A 269 14.32 -24.77 11.55
CA ALA A 269 14.37 -23.45 12.15
C ALA A 269 13.18 -23.19 13.10
N ILE A 270 11.98 -23.64 12.74
CA ILE A 270 10.76 -23.50 13.56
C ILE A 270 10.85 -24.35 14.84
N LEU A 271 11.31 -25.60 14.73
CA LEU A 271 11.52 -26.46 15.90
C LEU A 271 12.63 -25.93 16.84
N ALA A 272 13.68 -25.34 16.26
CA ALA A 272 14.76 -24.69 17.01
C ALA A 272 14.30 -23.41 17.71
N ALA A 273 13.29 -22.72 17.18
CA ALA A 273 12.65 -21.57 17.81
C ALA A 273 11.73 -21.95 18.99
N GLY A 274 11.65 -23.24 19.33
CA GLY A 274 10.89 -23.72 20.49
C GLY A 274 9.43 -24.04 20.18
N TRP A 275 9.00 -23.97 18.91
CA TRP A 275 7.71 -24.50 18.53
C TRP A 275 7.69 -26.02 18.78
N ARG A 276 6.62 -26.49 19.42
CA ARG A 276 6.38 -27.91 19.71
C ARG A 276 4.94 -28.19 19.30
N PRO A 277 4.67 -29.26 18.55
CA PRO A 277 3.30 -29.72 18.34
C PRO A 277 2.62 -29.90 19.71
N PRO A 278 1.39 -29.40 19.85
CA PRO A 278 0.32 -30.39 19.89
C PRO A 278 -0.64 -30.12 18.74
N ALA A 279 -0.48 -30.90 17.67
CA ALA A 279 -1.55 -31.13 16.71
C ALA A 279 -2.63 -31.96 17.43
N ARG A 280 -3.53 -31.28 18.15
CA ARG A 280 -4.79 -31.92 18.55
C ARG A 280 -5.77 -31.76 17.40
N GLU A 281 -6.26 -32.89 16.89
CA GLU A 281 -7.34 -32.92 15.92
C GLU A 281 -8.66 -32.62 16.66
N ILE A 282 -9.42 -31.68 16.13
CA ILE A 282 -10.74 -31.29 16.62
C ILE A 282 -11.76 -31.63 15.53
N THR A 283 -12.75 -32.44 15.91
CA THR A 283 -13.89 -32.83 15.05
C THR A 283 -15.22 -32.31 15.57
N ASP A 284 -15.29 -31.89 16.84
CA ASP A 284 -16.47 -31.28 17.44
C ASP A 284 -16.40 -29.75 17.26
N PRO A 285 -17.39 -29.12 16.62
CA PRO A 285 -17.49 -27.66 16.55
C PRO A 285 -17.41 -26.99 17.94
N ALA A 286 -17.96 -27.61 18.99
CA ALA A 286 -17.92 -27.03 20.34
C ALA A 286 -16.49 -26.90 20.90
N ASP A 287 -15.63 -27.88 20.60
CA ASP A 287 -14.22 -27.86 20.99
C ASP A 287 -13.43 -26.80 20.19
N LEU A 288 -13.83 -26.55 18.94
CA LEU A 288 -13.23 -25.53 18.09
C LEU A 288 -13.66 -24.11 18.54
N ASP A 289 -14.92 -23.94 18.96
CA ASP A 289 -15.44 -22.69 19.55
C ASP A 289 -14.82 -22.35 20.92
N ALA A 290 -14.32 -23.36 21.64
CA ALA A 290 -13.63 -23.17 22.92
C ALA A 290 -12.20 -22.61 22.78
N LEU A 291 -11.68 -22.46 21.56
CA LEU A 291 -10.35 -21.91 21.33
C LEU A 291 -10.30 -20.40 21.58
N PRO A 292 -9.23 -19.88 22.22
CA PRO A 292 -9.05 -18.46 22.40
C PRO A 292 -8.81 -17.74 21.06
N VAL A 293 -9.21 -16.47 20.98
CA VAL A 293 -8.93 -15.58 19.84
C VAL A 293 -7.42 -15.52 19.59
N GLY A 294 -7.02 -15.60 18.32
CA GLY A 294 -5.62 -15.71 17.91
C GLY A 294 -5.13 -17.15 17.74
N SER A 295 -5.97 -18.16 18.03
CA SER A 295 -5.67 -19.55 17.68
C SER A 295 -5.53 -19.71 16.17
N ILE A 296 -4.60 -20.57 15.75
CA ILE A 296 -4.37 -20.94 14.36
C ILE A 296 -4.64 -22.43 14.23
N VAL A 297 -5.47 -22.78 13.26
CA VAL A 297 -5.87 -24.15 12.95
C VAL A 297 -5.64 -24.44 11.48
N LEU A 298 -5.45 -25.70 11.12
CA LEU A 298 -5.23 -26.14 9.75
C LEU A 298 -6.40 -27.02 9.32
N ALA A 299 -7.06 -26.64 8.23
CA ALA A 299 -8.21 -27.32 7.65
C ALA A 299 -8.06 -27.36 6.13
N ASP A 300 -8.14 -28.55 5.54
CA ASP A 300 -7.98 -28.77 4.09
C ASP A 300 -6.69 -28.12 3.51
N GLY A 301 -5.58 -28.27 4.22
CA GLY A 301 -4.28 -27.70 3.83
C GLY A 301 -4.11 -26.20 4.08
N GLN A 302 -5.18 -25.46 4.38
CA GLN A 302 -5.12 -24.01 4.61
C GLN A 302 -5.04 -23.67 6.10
N ALA A 303 -4.28 -22.62 6.43
CA ALA A 303 -4.20 -22.07 7.78
C ALA A 303 -5.33 -21.06 8.03
N TRP A 304 -6.09 -21.28 9.09
CA TRP A 304 -7.21 -20.44 9.51
C TRP A 304 -6.92 -19.80 10.86
N THR A 305 -7.29 -18.54 11.04
CA THR A 305 -7.15 -17.83 12.32
C THR A 305 -8.50 -17.33 12.84
N LEU A 306 -8.69 -17.44 14.15
CA LEU A 306 -9.85 -16.87 14.83
C LEU A 306 -9.56 -15.40 15.19
N ARG A 307 -10.16 -14.46 14.45
CA ARG A 307 -9.81 -13.03 14.57
C ARG A 307 -10.57 -12.29 15.68
N TRP A 308 -11.85 -12.62 15.89
CA TRP A 308 -12.72 -12.00 16.91
C TRP A 308 -13.78 -13.01 17.37
N PRO A 309 -14.23 -12.96 18.64
CA PRO A 309 -15.34 -13.80 19.09
C PRO A 309 -16.59 -13.50 18.25
N GLY A 310 -17.12 -14.52 17.57
CA GLY A 310 -18.35 -14.42 16.78
C GLY A 310 -18.20 -14.00 15.31
N ASN A 311 -16.99 -13.73 14.79
CA ASN A 311 -16.77 -13.37 13.37
C ASN A 311 -16.26 -14.53 12.49
N GLY A 312 -16.22 -15.75 13.02
CA GLY A 312 -15.80 -16.93 12.28
C GLY A 312 -14.28 -17.02 12.03
N TRP A 313 -13.90 -18.07 11.31
CA TRP A 313 -12.55 -18.42 10.93
C TRP A 313 -12.19 -17.82 9.57
N THR A 314 -10.98 -17.27 9.43
CA THR A 314 -10.49 -16.67 8.17
C THR A 314 -9.12 -17.21 7.76
N VAL A 315 -8.95 -17.47 6.46
CA VAL A 315 -7.67 -17.96 5.87
C VAL A 315 -6.63 -16.85 5.76
N CYS A 316 -7.06 -15.60 5.58
CA CYS A 316 -6.16 -14.49 5.31
C CYS A 316 -6.79 -13.17 5.76
N PRO A 317 -6.04 -12.25 6.42
CA PRO A 317 -6.58 -10.97 6.90
C PRO A 317 -7.21 -10.07 5.83
N SER A 318 -6.87 -10.28 4.56
CA SER A 318 -7.40 -9.52 3.42
C SER A 318 -8.57 -10.20 2.69
N CYS A 319 -8.90 -11.45 3.04
CA CYS A 319 -10.01 -12.17 2.42
C CYS A 319 -11.30 -11.90 3.20
N GLU A 320 -12.39 -11.53 2.51
CA GLU A 320 -13.72 -11.34 3.12
C GLU A 320 -14.43 -12.66 3.45
N ILE A 321 -13.79 -13.80 3.19
CA ILE A 321 -14.36 -15.11 3.41
C ILE A 321 -14.19 -15.48 4.89
N ASN A 322 -15.31 -15.51 5.61
CA ASN A 322 -15.41 -15.96 6.99
C ASN A 322 -16.32 -17.19 7.03
N TYR A 323 -15.81 -18.28 7.61
CA TYR A 323 -16.60 -19.49 7.88
C TYR A 323 -17.01 -19.51 9.34
N CYS A 324 -18.26 -19.85 9.65
CA CYS A 324 -18.57 -20.21 11.03
C CYS A 324 -17.92 -21.56 11.37
N THR A 325 -17.75 -21.85 12.65
CA THR A 325 -17.13 -23.08 13.15
C THR A 325 -17.79 -24.34 12.59
N GLU A 326 -19.13 -24.36 12.50
CA GLU A 326 -19.88 -25.47 11.91
C GLU A 326 -19.57 -25.64 10.42
N ASP A 327 -19.52 -24.55 9.66
CA ASP A 327 -19.20 -24.60 8.22
C ASP A 327 -17.76 -25.04 7.97
N LEU A 328 -16.81 -24.63 8.83
CA LEU A 328 -15.40 -25.02 8.71
C LEU A 328 -15.21 -26.52 8.97
N ILE A 329 -15.84 -27.06 10.01
CA ILE A 329 -15.82 -28.50 10.31
C ILE A 329 -16.55 -29.29 9.21
N ALA A 330 -17.69 -28.80 8.72
CA ALA A 330 -18.41 -29.43 7.62
C ALA A 330 -17.62 -29.42 6.30
N TYR A 331 -16.79 -28.38 6.10
CA TYR A 331 -15.93 -28.25 4.92
C TYR A 331 -14.71 -29.18 4.98
N ALA A 332 -14.02 -29.25 6.12
CA ALA A 332 -12.74 -29.95 6.26
C ALA A 332 -12.83 -31.35 6.89
N GLU A 333 -14.00 -31.76 7.39
CA GLU A 333 -14.27 -32.97 8.19
C GLU A 333 -13.56 -33.01 9.56
N SER A 334 -12.32 -32.53 9.66
CA SER A 334 -11.58 -32.31 10.89
C SER A 334 -10.62 -31.12 10.77
N VAL A 335 -10.18 -30.58 11.91
CA VAL A 335 -9.27 -29.43 11.94
C VAL A 335 -8.14 -29.69 12.93
N THR A 336 -6.90 -29.39 12.53
CA THR A 336 -5.72 -29.56 13.38
C THR A 336 -5.33 -28.25 14.04
N VAL A 337 -5.25 -28.20 15.38
CA VAL A 337 -4.78 -26.98 16.07
C VAL A 337 -3.26 -26.86 15.94
N VAL A 338 -2.80 -25.75 15.37
CA VAL A 338 -1.38 -25.47 15.12
C VAL A 338 -0.81 -24.53 16.18
N HIS A 339 -1.62 -23.59 16.65
CA HIS A 339 -1.24 -22.62 17.65
C HIS A 339 -2.42 -22.25 18.55
N VAL A 340 -2.17 -22.25 19.86
CA VAL A 340 -3.06 -21.66 20.86
C VAL A 340 -2.27 -20.55 21.55
N PRO A 341 -2.70 -19.28 21.47
CA PRO A 341 -2.02 -18.20 22.14
C PRO A 341 -2.06 -18.43 23.66
N THR A 342 -0.90 -18.30 24.32
CA THR A 342 -0.81 -18.27 25.78
C THR A 342 -1.27 -16.91 26.27
N GLU A 343 -2.07 -16.88 27.34
CA GLU A 343 -2.76 -15.68 27.90
C GLU A 343 -1.88 -14.45 28.19
N GLU A 344 -0.55 -14.57 28.08
CA GLU A 344 0.40 -13.46 28.23
C GLU A 344 0.55 -12.58 26.97
N ALA A 345 0.06 -13.03 25.81
CA ALA A 345 0.01 -12.24 24.58
C ALA A 345 -1.31 -11.46 24.51
N GLY A 346 -1.45 -10.45 25.37
CA GLY A 346 -2.55 -9.47 25.27
C GLY A 346 -2.53 -8.72 23.92
N PRO A 347 -3.67 -8.19 23.47
CA PRO A 347 -3.88 -7.66 22.12
C PRO A 347 -2.95 -6.50 21.73
#